data_AF-A0A497TED3-F1
#
_entry.id   AF-A0A497TED3-F1
#
_cell.length_a   1.000
_cell.length_b   1.000
_cell.length_c   1.000
_cell.angle_alpha   90.00
_cell.angle_beta   90.00
_cell.angle_gamma   90.00
#
_symmetry.space_group_name_H-M   'P 1'
#
loop_
_entity.id
_entity.type
_entity.pdbx_description
1 polymer ?
#
loop_
_entity_poly.entity_id
_entity_poly.type
_entity_poly.pdbx_seq_one_letter_code
_entity_poly.pdbx_strand_id
1 'polypeptide(L)'
;MKGDIRLGDKDILRGVEVDVRDESRELGNWQGIFTVDDPSELVMGEEYLLKLADGRTGHILISGMSSSSRSGITTVVKFTGTGPLK
;
A
#
# COMPACT_ATOMS: atom_id res chain seq x y z
N MET A 1 -1.51 -7.10 7.90
CA MET A 1 -2.33 -8.07 7.14
C MET A 1 -1.75 -8.26 5.75
N LYS A 2 -2.09 -9.32 5.02
CA LYS A 2 -1.60 -9.52 3.65
C LYS A 2 -2.47 -8.74 2.65
N GLY A 3 -1.86 -8.19 1.61
CA GLY A 3 -2.56 -7.52 0.53
C GLY A 3 -1.81 -7.54 -0.79
N ASP A 4 -2.54 -7.29 -1.87
CA ASP A 4 -2.05 -7.16 -3.23
C ASP A 4 -2.20 -5.71 -3.70
N ILE A 5 -1.26 -5.23 -4.49
CA ILE A 5 -1.24 -3.86 -5.04
C ILE A 5 -1.23 -3.94 -6.57
N ARG A 6 -2.16 -3.24 -7.20
CA ARG A 6 -2.38 -3.29 -8.65
C ARG A 6 -2.34 -1.89 -9.26
N LEU A 7 -1.86 -1.80 -10.50
CA LEU A 7 -1.92 -0.60 -11.34
C LEU A 7 -2.71 -0.94 -12.60
N GLY A 8 -3.93 -0.42 -12.71
CA GLY A 8 -4.90 -0.91 -13.71
C GLY A 8 -5.14 -2.42 -13.56
N ASP A 9 -4.93 -3.17 -14.65
CA ASP A 9 -5.09 -4.63 -14.64
C ASP A 9 -3.83 -5.40 -14.20
N LYS A 10 -2.69 -4.71 -14.04
CA LYS A 10 -1.40 -5.33 -13.70
C LYS A 10 -1.24 -5.48 -12.20
N ASP A 11 -0.88 -6.67 -11.75
CA ASP A 11 -0.44 -6.90 -10.37
C ASP A 11 1.01 -6.43 -10.22
N ILE A 12 1.24 -5.46 -9.34
CA ILE A 12 2.56 -4.90 -9.04
C ILE A 12 3.18 -5.65 -7.86
N LEU A 13 2.38 -5.89 -6.83
CA LEU A 13 2.82 -6.61 -5.63
C LEU A 13 1.77 -7.62 -5.21
N ARG A 14 2.22 -8.78 -4.76
CA ARG A 14 1.35 -9.87 -4.28
C ARG A 14 1.75 -10.31 -2.88
N GLY A 15 0.76 -10.46 -2.00
CA GLY A 15 0.96 -10.98 -0.65
C GLY A 15 1.90 -10.15 0.23
N VAL A 16 1.97 -8.83 0.00
CA VAL A 16 2.79 -7.94 0.83
C VAL A 16 2.16 -7.74 2.19
N GLU A 17 2.99 -7.53 3.22
CA GLU A 17 2.50 -7.14 4.54
C GLU A 17 2.12 -5.67 4.54
N VAL A 18 0.85 -5.42 4.82
CA VAL A 18 0.24 -4.10 4.88
C VAL A 18 -0.19 -3.83 6.32
N ASP A 19 0.31 -2.74 6.88
CA ASP A 19 -0.18 -2.17 8.14
C ASP A 19 -1.07 -0.96 7.80
N VAL A 20 -2.36 -1.08 8.09
CA VAL A 20 -3.35 -0.03 7.86
C VAL A 20 -3.67 0.61 9.19
N ARG A 21 -3.42 1.92 9.31
CA ARG A 21 -3.85 2.72 10.45
C ARG A 21 -5.17 3.39 10.08
N ASP A 22 -6.23 2.75 10.53
CA ASP A 22 -7.59 3.26 10.43
C ASP A 22 -7.87 4.11 11.68
N GLU A 23 -7.76 5.43 11.56
CA GLU A 23 -8.08 6.35 12.66
C GLU A 23 -9.59 6.62 12.77
N SER A 24 -10.44 6.09 11.87
CA SER A 24 -11.87 6.34 11.91
C SER A 24 -12.68 5.35 11.07
N ARG A 25 -13.58 4.63 11.75
CA ARG A 25 -14.49 3.58 11.25
C ARG A 25 -15.38 3.96 10.03
N GLU A 26 -15.30 5.18 9.51
CA GLU A 26 -16.10 5.66 8.38
C GLU A 26 -15.34 6.40 7.26
N LEU A 27 -14.05 6.74 7.39
CA LEU A 27 -13.52 7.91 6.65
C LEU A 27 -12.66 7.61 5.42
N GLY A 28 -12.94 8.38 4.35
CA GLY A 28 -12.12 8.55 3.16
C GLY A 28 -10.78 9.27 3.40
N ASN A 29 -10.09 9.00 4.52
CA ASN A 29 -8.72 9.42 4.81
C ASN A 29 -8.06 8.39 5.75
N TRP A 30 -7.75 7.20 5.24
CA TRP A 30 -6.96 6.18 5.94
C TRP A 30 -5.53 6.16 5.38
N GLN A 31 -4.59 5.67 6.18
CA GLN A 31 -3.18 5.60 5.80
C GLN A 31 -2.62 4.22 6.10
N GLY A 32 -1.53 3.88 5.45
CA GLY A 32 -0.83 2.65 5.79
C GLY A 32 0.57 2.59 5.23
N ILE A 33 1.22 1.49 5.56
CA ILE A 33 2.54 1.15 5.09
C ILE A 33 2.58 -0.29 4.60
N PHE A 34 3.45 -0.54 3.62
CA PHE A 34 3.87 -1.89 3.26
C PHE A 34 5.37 -1.91 2.96
N THR A 35 5.98 -3.09 2.99
CA THR A 35 7.41 -3.27 2.74
C THR A 35 7.65 -4.08 1.47
N VAL A 36 8.62 -3.65 0.67
CA VAL A 36 9.06 -4.34 -0.55
C VAL A 36 10.57 -4.37 -0.66
N ASP A 37 11.11 -5.41 -1.29
CA ASP A 37 12.54 -5.53 -1.56
C ASP A 37 12.96 -4.69 -2.78
N ASP A 38 12.09 -4.59 -3.79
CA ASP A 38 12.30 -3.78 -4.99
C ASP A 38 11.11 -2.83 -5.21
N PRO A 39 11.28 -1.52 -4.96
CA PRO A 39 10.25 -0.52 -5.21
C PRO A 39 10.27 0.03 -6.66
N SER A 40 11.06 -0.54 -7.59
CA SER A 40 11.28 0.03 -8.93
C SER A 40 9.99 0.21 -9.77
N GLU A 41 8.97 -0.62 -9.54
CA GLU A 41 7.67 -0.52 -10.20
C GLU A 41 6.68 0.45 -9.52
N LEU A 42 7.08 1.04 -8.39
CA LEU A 42 6.26 1.96 -7.62
C LEU A 42 6.58 3.41 -7.98
N VAL A 43 5.54 4.16 -8.30
CA VAL A 43 5.62 5.55 -8.72
C VAL A 43 4.87 6.40 -7.70
N MET A 44 5.54 7.43 -7.18
CA MET A 44 4.91 8.37 -6.25
C MET A 44 3.83 9.18 -6.96
N GLY A 45 2.70 9.37 -6.28
CA GLY A 45 1.56 10.13 -6.84
C GLY A 45 0.70 9.36 -7.84
N GLU A 46 1.08 8.15 -8.25
CA GLU A 46 0.22 7.25 -9.02
C GLU A 46 -0.81 6.57 -8.11
N GLU A 47 -2.00 6.32 -8.68
CA GLU A 47 -3.09 5.63 -7.99
C GLU A 47 -3.00 4.13 -8.21
N TYR A 48 -3.04 3.39 -7.11
CA TYR A 48 -3.03 1.93 -7.09
C TYR A 48 -4.30 1.41 -6.44
N LEU A 49 -4.71 0.20 -6.82
CA LEU A 49 -5.74 -0.55 -6.12
C LEU A 49 -5.09 -1.47 -5.09
N LEU A 50 -5.42 -1.26 -3.81
CA LEU A 50 -5.11 -2.18 -2.72
C LEU A 50 -6.25 -3.20 -2.58
N LYS A 51 -5.90 -4.48 -2.57
CA LYS A 51 -6.81 -5.58 -2.21
C LYS A 51 -6.27 -6.32 -0.99
N LEU A 52 -7.01 -6.28 0.10
CA LEU A 52 -6.66 -6.95 1.35
C LEU A 52 -7.14 -8.40 1.37
N ALA A 53 -6.45 -9.25 2.13
CA ALA A 53 -6.79 -10.67 2.25
C ALA A 53 -8.17 -10.93 2.87
N ASP A 54 -8.74 -9.96 3.59
CA ASP A 54 -10.10 -10.03 4.16
C ASP A 54 -11.19 -9.67 3.13
N GLY A 55 -10.82 -9.41 1.89
CA GLY A 55 -11.72 -9.09 0.78
C GLY A 55 -11.92 -7.59 0.55
N ARG A 56 -11.48 -6.73 1.48
CA ARG A 56 -11.62 -5.28 1.33
C ARG A 56 -10.72 -4.74 0.23
N THR A 57 -11.19 -3.70 -0.44
CA THR A 57 -10.54 -3.03 -1.56
C THR A 57 -10.60 -1.52 -1.42
N GLY A 58 -9.55 -0.83 -1.84
CA GLY A 58 -9.48 0.62 -1.77
C GLY A 58 -8.40 1.18 -2.68
N HIS A 59 -8.65 2.36 -3.23
CA HIS A 59 -7.65 3.09 -4.01
C HIS A 59 -6.68 3.81 -3.06
N ILE A 60 -5.39 3.79 -3.41
CA ILE A 60 -4.31 4.37 -2.62
C ILE A 60 -3.38 5.20 -3.51
N LEU A 61 -2.80 6.25 -2.92
CA LEU A 61 -1.69 7.01 -3.50
C LEU A 61 -0.43 6.76 -2.69
N ILE A 62 0.68 6.48 -3.38
CA ILE A 62 1.98 6.37 -2.72
C ILE A 62 2.46 7.78 -2.34
N SER A 63 2.60 8.01 -1.04
CA SER A 63 2.93 9.31 -0.45
C SER A 63 4.37 9.42 0.05
N GLY A 64 5.10 8.30 0.14
CA GLY A 64 6.52 8.31 0.47
C GLY A 64 7.17 6.93 0.43
N MET A 65 8.48 6.90 0.23
CA MET A 65 9.29 5.69 0.27
C MET A 65 10.57 5.93 1.08
N SER A 66 10.92 5.01 1.96
CA SER A 66 12.14 5.08 2.75
C SER A 66 12.78 3.71 2.89
N SER A 67 14.03 3.58 2.45
CA SER A 67 14.78 2.33 2.59
C SER A 67 15.38 2.20 3.98
N SER A 68 15.19 1.05 4.62
CA SER A 68 15.86 0.72 5.87
C SER A 68 16.93 -0.35 5.60
N SER A 69 18.16 -0.08 6.01
CA SER A 69 19.34 -0.88 5.65
C SER A 69 19.78 -1.88 6.73
N ARG A 70 18.94 -2.15 7.75
CA ARG A 70 19.40 -2.87 8.95
C ARG A 70 19.52 -4.39 8.78
N SER A 71 18.83 -5.03 7.82
CA SER A 71 18.83 -6.51 7.68
C SER A 71 18.61 -7.02 6.25
N GLY A 72 18.99 -6.24 5.23
CA GLY A 72 18.52 -6.39 3.85
C GLY A 72 17.80 -5.11 3.44
N ILE A 73 17.90 -4.71 2.17
CA ILE A 73 17.30 -3.46 1.69
C ILE A 73 15.80 -3.70 1.53
N THR A 74 15.06 -3.51 2.60
CA THR A 74 13.59 -3.43 2.55
C THR A 74 13.18 -1.96 2.53
N THR A 75 12.44 -1.58 1.50
CA THR A 75 11.83 -0.26 1.37
C THR A 75 10.48 -0.24 2.03
N VAL A 76 10.31 0.66 3.00
CA VAL A 76 9.01 0.99 3.58
C VAL A 76 8.33 1.99 2.66
N VAL A 77 7.15 1.63 2.17
CA VAL A 77 6.31 2.46 1.32
C VAL A 77 5.13 2.94 2.15
N LYS A 78 4.89 4.26 2.14
CA LYS A 78 3.76 4.92 2.77
C LYS A 78 2.72 5.25 1.71
N PHE A 79 1.45 5.05 2.06
CA PHE A 79 0.35 5.40 1.18
C PHE A 79 -0.81 6.03 1.94
N THR A 80 -1.64 6.76 1.19
CA THR A 80 -2.90 7.35 1.66
C THR A 80 -4.05 6.81 0.83
N GLY A 81 -5.14 6.40 1.46
CA GLY A 81 -6.36 6.00 0.77
C GLY A 81 -7.08 7.19 0.14
N THR A 82 -7.51 7.06 -1.12
CA THR A 82 -8.26 8.11 -1.85
C THR A 82 -9.78 7.95 -1.77
N GLY A 83 -10.25 7.00 -0.96
CA GLY A 83 -11.66 6.72 -0.76
C GLY A 83 -11.90 5.69 0.35
N PRO A 84 -13.14 5.26 0.56
CA PRO A 84 -13.46 4.25 1.57
C PRO A 84 -12.84 2.89 1.21
N LEU A 85 -12.37 2.18 2.23
CA LEU A 85 -11.94 0.79 2.14
C LEU A 85 -13.16 -0.13 2.29
N LYS A 86 -13.56 -0.82 1.21
CA LYS A 86 -14.82 -1.59 1.13
C LYS A 86 -14.59 -3.07 0.89
#